data_AF-A0A1H1M2R0-F1
#
_entry.id   AF-A0A1H1M2R0-F1
#
_cell.length_a   1.000
_cell.length_b   1.000
_cell.length_c   1.000
_cell.angle_alpha   90.00
_cell.angle_beta   90.00
_cell.angle_gamma   90.00
#
_symmetry.space_group_name_H-M   'P 1'
#
loop_
_entity.id
_entity.type
_entity.pdbx_description
1 polymer ?
#
loop_
_entity_poly.entity_id
_entity_poly.type
_entity_poly.pdbx_seq_one_letter_code
_entity_poly.pdbx_strand_id
1 'polypeptide(L)' 'MKEENKILLKTFVSAGLIFALTMALYGYFAKDQFLVWKFIFHFLAFGITMGLVARINHRKKMKEEANKD' A
#
# COMPACT_ATOMS: atom_id res chain seq x y z
N MET A 1 -13.25 -3.76 -13.82
CA MET A 1 -13.05 -3.90 -12.35
C MET A 1 -13.91 -2.87 -11.64
N LYS A 2 -14.46 -3.18 -10.46
CA LYS A 2 -15.11 -2.15 -9.61
C LYS A 2 -14.08 -1.07 -9.25
N GLU A 3 -14.49 0.20 -9.20
CA GLU A 3 -13.58 1.32 -8.86
C GLU A 3 -12.87 1.12 -7.52
N GLU A 4 -13.55 0.54 -6.53
CA GLU A 4 -12.93 0.16 -5.25
C GLU A 4 -11.73 -0.78 -5.41
N ASN A 5 -11.83 -1.76 -6.30
CA ASN A 5 -10.75 -2.73 -6.54
C ASN A 5 -9.59 -2.09 -7.29
N LYS A 6 -9.89 -1.12 -8.17
CA LYS A 6 -8.89 -0.36 -8.91
C LYS A 6 -8.08 0.54 -7.96
N ILE A 7 -8.76 1.23 -7.04
CA ILE A 7 -8.11 2.05 -6.01
C ILE A 7 -7.27 1.19 -5.08
N LEU A 8 -7.83 0.06 -4.62
CA LEU A 8 -7.11 -0.89 -3.78
C LEU A 8 -5.83 -1.35 -4.47
N LEU A 9 -5.91 -1.83 -5.72
CA LEU A 9 -4.75 -2.36 -6.44
C LEU A 9 -3.72 -1.26 -6.73
N LYS A 10 -4.17 -0.08 -7.15
CA LYS A 10 -3.26 1.05 -7.42
C LYS A 10 -2.50 1.45 -6.16
N THR A 11 -3.21 1.64 -5.04
CA THR A 11 -2.59 1.99 -3.76
C THR A 11 -1.71 0.87 -3.22
N PHE A 12 -2.15 -0.39 -3.33
CA PHE A 12 -1.36 -1.56 -2.96
C PHE A 12 0.00 -1.56 -3.68
N VAL A 13 -0.01 -1.47 -5.01
CA VAL A 13 1.22 -1.53 -5.81
C VAL A 13 2.11 -0.33 -5.52
N SER A 14 1.55 0.90 -5.52
CA SER A 14 2.35 2.10 -5.31
C SER A 14 2.94 2.19 -3.90
N ALA A 15 2.12 1.98 -2.87
CA ALA A 15 2.56 2.09 -1.48
C ALA A 15 3.51 0.94 -1.11
N GLY A 16 3.20 -0.29 -1.54
CA GLY A 16 4.07 -1.44 -1.35
C GLY A 16 5.44 -1.24 -1.98
N LEU A 17 5.50 -0.79 -3.24
CA LEU A 17 6.79 -0.56 -3.93
C LEU A 17 7.59 0.55 -3.25
N ILE A 18 6.98 1.70 -2.96
CA ILE A 18 7.68 2.82 -2.32
C ILE A 18 8.28 2.38 -0.99
N PHE A 19 7.50 1.68 -0.17
CA PHE A 19 7.96 1.23 1.14
C PHE A 19 9.05 0.16 1.05
N ALA A 20 8.87 -0.86 0.21
CA ALA A 20 9.86 -1.91 0.03
C ALA A 20 11.19 -1.38 -0.53
N LEU A 21 11.14 -0.43 -1.48
CA LEU A 21 12.32 0.25 -2.00
C LEU A 21 13.00 1.12 -0.95
N THR A 22 12.22 1.85 -0.14
CA THR A 22 12.76 2.65 0.97
C THR A 22 13.49 1.76 1.98
N MET A 23 12.91 0.59 2.32
CA MET A 23 13.54 -0.37 3.22
C MET A 23 14.78 -1.03 2.63
N ALA A 24 14.78 -1.34 1.33
CA ALA A 24 15.96 -1.85 0.64
C ALA A 24 17.08 -0.81 0.63
N LEU A 25 16.75 0.46 0.34
CA LEU A 25 17.70 1.56 0.33
C LEU A 25 18.26 1.83 1.74
N TYR A 26 17.41 1.81 2.77
CA TYR A 26 17.83 1.91 4.16
C TYR A 26 18.79 0.77 4.55
N GLY A 27 18.46 -0.47 4.16
CA GLY A 27 19.33 -1.62 4.37
C GLY A 27 20.70 -1.47 3.72
N TYR A 28 20.75 -0.92 2.51
CA TYR A 28 22.02 -0.62 1.82
C TYR A 28 22.91 0.35 2.61
N PHE A 29 22.34 1.45 3.14
CA PHE A 29 23.10 2.39 3.97
C PHE A 29 23.47 1.82 5.35
N ALA A 30 22.63 0.96 5.91
CA ALA A 30 22.86 0.30 7.19
C ALA A 30 23.84 -0.89 7.11
N LYS A 31 24.38 -1.20 5.91
CA LYS A 31 25.17 -2.42 5.64
C LYS A 31 24.44 -3.72 6.01
N ASP A 32 23.11 -3.69 5.97
CA ASP A 32 22.27 -4.88 6.15
C ASP A 32 22.29 -5.74 4.89
N GLN A 33 22.18 -7.06 5.03
CA GLN A 33 22.15 -7.96 3.89
C GLN A 33 20.78 -7.85 3.19
N PHE A 34 20.79 -7.62 1.88
CA PHE A 34 19.57 -7.62 1.10
C PHE A 34 19.02 -9.05 0.97
N LEU A 35 17.87 -9.29 1.61
CA LEU A 35 17.13 -10.55 1.50
C LEU A 35 15.86 -10.34 0.69
N VAL A 36 15.74 -11.04 -0.44
CA VAL A 36 14.58 -10.95 -1.36
C VAL A 36 13.27 -11.23 -0.63
N TRP A 37 13.25 -12.22 0.27
CA TRP A 37 12.06 -12.54 1.07
C TRP A 37 11.64 -11.38 1.99
N LYS A 38 12.61 -10.69 2.60
CA LYS A 38 12.36 -9.49 3.41
C LYS A 38 11.74 -8.39 2.55
N PHE A 39 12.23 -8.18 1.33
CA PHE A 39 11.65 -7.22 0.39
C PHE A 39 10.19 -7.55 0.04
N ILE A 40 9.91 -8.81 -0.33
CA ILE A 40 8.57 -9.29 -0.65
C ILE A 40 7.63 -9.11 0.56
N PHE A 41 8.10 -9.41 1.77
CA PHE A 41 7.34 -9.20 2.99
C PHE A 41 6.97 -7.73 3.20
N HIS A 42 7.91 -6.80 3.09
CA HIS A 42 7.62 -5.36 3.22
C HIS A 42 6.65 -4.89 2.13
N PHE A 43 6.83 -5.34 0.89
CA PHE A 43 5.94 -5.01 -0.22
C PHE A 43 4.51 -5.49 0.05
N LEU A 44 4.33 -6.77 0.42
CA LEU A 44 3.02 -7.36 0.66
C LEU A 44 2.37 -6.79 1.92
N ALA A 45 3.08 -6.76 3.05
CA ALA A 45 2.51 -6.30 4.32
C ALA A 45 2.06 -4.84 4.23
N PHE A 46 2.90 -3.96 3.67
CA PHE A 46 2.56 -2.55 3.57
C PHE A 46 1.54 -2.29 2.44
N GLY A 47 1.71 -2.96 1.30
CA GLY A 47 0.77 -2.86 0.18
C GLY A 47 -0.64 -3.30 0.59
N ILE A 48 -0.80 -4.46 1.23
CA ILE A 48 -2.13 -4.97 1.65
C ILE A 48 -2.76 -3.99 2.63
N THR A 49 -2.00 -3.56 3.65
CA THR A 49 -2.49 -2.62 4.67
C THR A 49 -2.99 -1.32 4.03
N MET A 50 -2.16 -0.68 3.19
CA MET A 50 -2.50 0.58 2.55
C MET A 50 -3.62 0.44 1.51
N GLY A 51 -3.67 -0.67 0.78
CA GLY A 51 -4.76 -0.97 -0.16
C GLY A 51 -6.10 -1.13 0.56
N LEU A 52 -6.13 -1.83 1.70
CA LEU A 52 -7.32 -1.97 2.54
C LEU A 52 -7.76 -0.63 3.13
N VAL A 53 -6.83 0.15 3.70
CA VAL A 53 -7.10 1.49 4.24
C VAL A 53 -7.68 2.41 3.15
N ALA A 54 -7.10 2.41 1.95
CA ALA A 54 -7.60 3.22 0.84
C ALA A 54 -9.02 2.81 0.43
N ARG A 55 -9.33 1.52 0.40
CA ARG A 55 -10.69 1.04 0.11
C ARG A 55 -11.69 1.47 1.19
N ILE A 56 -11.31 1.37 2.47
CA ILE A 56 -12.18 1.80 3.58
C ILE A 56 -12.43 3.31 3.51
N ASN A 57 -11.38 4.10 3.30
CA ASN A 57 -11.50 5.55 3.16
C ASN A 57 -12.35 5.96 1.95
N HIS A 58 -12.21 5.27 0.82
CA HIS A 58 -13.06 5.51 -0.35
C HIS A 58 -14.53 5.24 -0.04
N ARG A 59 -14.84 4.12 0.60
CA ARG A 59 -16.21 3.79 1.03
C ARG A 59 -16.78 4.81 2.03
N LYS A 60 -15.95 5.30 2.95
CA LYS A 60 -16.33 6.32 3.92
C LYS A 60 -16.67 7.64 3.22
N LYS A 61 -15.83 8.09 2.28
CA LYS A 61 -16.08 9.30 1.48
C LYS A 61 -17.40 9.23 0.70
N MET A 62 -17.68 8.10 0.04
CA MET A 62 -18.94 7.94 -0.70
C MET A 62 -20.17 8.00 0.19
N LYS A 63 -20.09 7.49 1.43
CA LYS A 63 -21.18 7.60 2.42
C LYS A 63 -21.37 9.02 2.94
N GLU A 64 -20.27 9.75 3.16
CA GLU A 64 -20.32 11.15 3.61
C GLU A 64 -20.87 12.07 2.52
N GLU A 65 -20.52 11.84 1.25
CA GLU A 65 -21.07 12.56 0.11
C GLU A 65 -22.58 12.30 -0.03
N ALA A 66 -23.02 11.03 0.09
CA ALA A 66 -24.43 10.67 0.01
C ALA A 66 -25.31 11.16 1.18
N ASN A 67 -24.72 11.60 2.30
CA ASN A 67 -25.44 12.12 3.48
C ASN A 67 -25.41 13.66 3.55
N LYS A 68 -24.79 14.32 2.56
CA LYS A 68 -24.77 15.78 2.42
C LYS A 68 -25.81 16.30 1.42
N ASP A 69 -26.44 15.39 0.66
CA ASP A 69 -27.56 15.64 -0.24
C ASP A 69 -28.89 15.28 0.45
#